data_AF-A0AAV7CKE9-F1
#
_entry.id   AF-A0AAV7CKE9-F1
#
_cell.length_a   1.000
_cell.length_b   1.000
_cell.length_c   1.000
_cell.angle_alpha   90.00
_cell.angle_beta   90.00
_cell.angle_gamma   90.00
#
_symmetry.space_group_name_H-M   'P 1'
#
loop_
_entity.id
_entity.type
_entity.pdbx_description
1 polymer ?
#
loop_
_entity_poly.entity_id
_entity_poly.type
_entity_poly.pdbx_seq_one_letter_code
_entity_poly.pdbx_strand_id
1 'polypeptide(L)'
;MRYRMYGSAGEGLVIEVRHHDQHVAHSPYILKGPVYHEYCDCPEEDPDIWQQTYSCPSSEEQISKDFAPFPSIDLKRMLEEVPKRFAESRGAIVHYTILNNQIYRRSLGKYTDFKMFSDEMLQSLARKVRLPDFEFYINVGDWPVEHRKANDTPGPLPMISWCGSSDSRDIILPTYDVTHSTLEALRGVTNDLLSIQGHTGPTWDNKTEQAFFRGRDSREERLQLVQMSKKEPELLDAGITGYFFFREMEKKLGKAPLIGFFDFFKYKYQVNLDGTVAAYRFPYLMMGDSLVLKQDSPYYEHFYTNLKPGKHYVPIKRHLGDLLDKIKWAKENDEEVRRIAKEGQALARELLQPHRLYCYYYKVFQMYAERQINRPEIRDKMEQVPPPDDNTAMCDCHRKKVDKKDEL
;
A
#
# COMPACT_ATOMS: atom_id res chain seq x y z
N MET A 1 -14.39 14.80 7.72
CA MET A 1 -15.20 14.83 6.49
C MET A 1 -14.33 14.38 5.34
N ARG A 2 -14.88 13.62 4.37
CA ARG A 2 -14.17 13.16 3.18
C ARG A 2 -14.91 13.70 1.95
N TYR A 3 -14.19 14.14 0.93
CA TYR A 3 -14.75 14.80 -0.25
C TYR A 3 -14.06 14.28 -1.52
N ARG A 4 -14.84 13.84 -2.51
CA ARG A 4 -14.36 13.44 -3.84
C ARG A 4 -14.95 14.41 -4.87
N MET A 5 -14.08 14.94 -5.73
CA MET A 5 -14.50 15.79 -6.84
C MET A 5 -15.00 14.94 -8.01
N TYR A 6 -16.16 15.31 -8.56
CA TYR A 6 -16.72 14.73 -9.80
C TYR A 6 -16.52 15.65 -11.01
N GLY A 7 -16.02 16.87 -10.80
CA GLY A 7 -15.68 17.84 -11.85
C GLY A 7 -14.50 18.71 -11.39
N SER A 8 -13.86 19.43 -12.31
CA SER A 8 -12.69 20.26 -12.02
C SER A 8 -13.12 21.68 -11.64
N ALA A 9 -12.36 22.32 -10.75
CA ALA A 9 -12.55 23.72 -10.39
C ALA A 9 -11.42 24.56 -11.00
N GLY A 10 -11.73 25.52 -11.87
CA GLY A 10 -10.71 26.28 -12.63
C GLY A 10 -9.94 27.33 -11.81
N GLU A 11 -10.59 27.96 -10.83
CA GLU A 11 -10.03 29.12 -10.10
C GLU A 11 -9.54 28.77 -8.69
N GLY A 12 -9.89 27.59 -8.18
CA GLY A 12 -9.63 27.18 -6.80
C GLY A 12 -10.81 26.46 -6.19
N LEU A 13 -10.60 25.90 -5.00
CA LEU A 13 -11.61 25.23 -4.21
C LEU A 13 -11.55 25.71 -2.76
N VAL A 14 -12.68 26.14 -2.21
CA VAL A 14 -12.83 26.45 -0.78
C VAL A 14 -13.70 25.37 -0.15
N ILE A 15 -13.16 24.69 0.86
CA ILE A 15 -13.88 23.66 1.61
C ILE A 15 -14.10 24.17 3.03
N GLU A 16 -15.35 24.45 3.36
CA GLU A 16 -15.75 24.85 4.70
C GLU A 16 -16.33 23.67 5.47
N VAL A 17 -15.69 23.35 6.59
CA VAL A 17 -16.20 22.39 7.57
C VAL A 17 -16.60 23.18 8.81
N ARG A 18 -17.89 23.12 9.15
CA ARG A 18 -18.46 23.83 10.31
C ARG A 18 -19.20 22.86 11.23
N HIS A 19 -19.18 23.14 12.54
CA HIS A 19 -19.98 22.47 13.56
C HIS A 19 -20.67 23.54 14.40
N HIS A 20 -22.01 23.52 14.48
CA HIS A 20 -22.81 24.62 15.05
C HIS A 20 -22.38 26.00 14.51
N ASP A 21 -22.28 26.11 13.19
CA ASP A 21 -21.88 27.33 12.45
C ASP A 21 -20.46 27.86 12.73
N GLN A 22 -19.67 27.18 13.57
CA GLN A 22 -18.27 27.52 13.82
C GLN A 22 -17.33 26.64 13.00
N HIS A 23 -16.29 27.23 12.43
CA HIS A 23 -15.25 26.49 11.74
C HIS A 23 -14.57 25.50 12.70
N VAL A 24 -14.35 24.27 12.22
CA VAL A 24 -13.62 23.23 12.95
C VAL A 24 -12.21 23.06 12.40
N ALA A 25 -11.25 22.87 13.30
CA ALA A 25 -9.82 22.75 12.99
C ALA A 25 -9.32 23.93 12.13
N HIS A 26 -8.76 23.66 10.95
CA HIS A 26 -8.17 24.67 10.05
C HIS A 26 -9.14 25.15 8.96
N SER A 27 -10.43 24.82 9.06
CA SER A 27 -11.45 25.31 8.15
C SER A 27 -11.53 26.85 8.20
N PRO A 28 -11.71 27.56 7.07
CA PRO A 28 -11.86 27.03 5.71
C PRO A 28 -10.54 26.55 5.10
N TYR A 29 -10.58 25.44 4.37
CA TYR A 29 -9.44 24.92 3.62
C TYR A 29 -9.47 25.51 2.20
N ILE A 30 -8.41 26.19 1.80
CA ILE A 30 -8.35 26.91 0.52
C ILE A 30 -7.28 26.27 -0.38
N LEU A 31 -7.72 25.69 -1.49
CA LEU A 31 -6.87 25.24 -2.59
C LEU A 31 -6.87 26.32 -3.68
N LYS A 32 -5.70 26.88 -3.96
CA LYS A 32 -5.53 27.94 -4.96
C LYS A 32 -5.24 27.35 -6.34
N GLY A 33 -5.74 27.99 -7.38
CA GLY A 33 -5.51 27.58 -8.77
C GLY A 33 -6.37 26.39 -9.17
N PRO A 34 -6.19 25.88 -10.41
CA PRO A 34 -7.05 24.82 -10.92
C PRO A 34 -6.88 23.53 -10.11
N VAL A 35 -8.01 22.95 -9.70
CA VAL A 35 -8.09 21.67 -9.00
C VAL A 35 -8.78 20.67 -9.91
N TYR A 36 -8.04 19.64 -10.33
CA TYR A 36 -8.53 18.64 -11.26
C TYR A 36 -9.13 17.42 -10.53
N HIS A 37 -10.25 16.89 -11.03
CA HIS A 37 -10.76 15.61 -10.53
C HIS A 37 -9.89 14.43 -11.02
N GLU A 38 -10.00 13.27 -10.38
CA GLU A 38 -9.16 12.08 -10.60
C GLU A 38 -9.01 11.62 -12.06
N TYR A 39 -10.07 11.78 -12.86
CA TYR A 39 -10.13 11.33 -14.26
C TYR A 39 -9.73 12.39 -15.28
N CYS A 40 -9.44 13.62 -14.83
CA CYS A 40 -9.01 14.69 -15.71
C CYS A 40 -7.61 14.38 -16.25
N ASP A 41 -7.47 14.31 -17.57
CA ASP A 41 -6.18 14.17 -18.23
C ASP A 41 -5.51 15.54 -18.41
N CYS A 42 -4.74 15.95 -17.40
CA CYS A 42 -4.05 17.23 -17.36
C CYS A 42 -2.69 17.11 -16.63
N PRO A 43 -1.75 16.33 -17.19
CA PRO A 43 -0.48 16.11 -16.54
C PRO A 43 0.31 17.40 -16.37
N GLU A 44 0.98 17.54 -15.23
CA GLU A 44 2.05 18.50 -15.07
C GLU A 44 3.28 18.05 -15.86
N GLU A 45 3.78 18.91 -16.74
CA GLU A 45 4.93 18.60 -17.61
C GLU A 45 6.24 18.61 -16.83
N ASP A 46 6.35 19.48 -15.83
CA ASP A 46 7.50 19.57 -14.93
C ASP A 46 7.26 18.73 -13.66
N PRO A 47 7.95 17.58 -13.51
CA PRO A 47 7.74 16.73 -12.36
C PRO A 47 8.22 17.34 -11.03
N ASP A 48 9.11 18.33 -11.05
CA ASP A 48 9.54 19.01 -9.83
C ASP A 48 8.44 19.93 -9.30
N ILE A 49 7.71 20.61 -10.20
CA ILE A 49 6.51 21.39 -9.84
C ILE A 49 5.43 20.46 -9.26
N TRP A 50 5.20 19.30 -9.88
CA TRP A 50 4.23 18.33 -9.38
C TRP A 50 4.59 17.82 -7.98
N GLN A 51 5.86 17.41 -7.78
CA GLN A 51 6.34 16.93 -6.49
C GLN A 51 6.23 17.99 -5.39
N GLN A 52 6.56 19.26 -5.69
CA GLN A 52 6.39 20.36 -4.74
C GLN A 52 4.90 20.58 -4.39
N THR A 53 4.03 20.57 -5.39
CA THR A 53 2.57 20.73 -5.20
C THR A 53 1.99 19.62 -4.33
N TYR A 54 2.41 18.37 -4.55
CA TYR A 54 2.00 17.21 -3.74
C TYR A 54 2.73 17.11 -2.40
N SER A 55 3.65 18.03 -2.09
CA SER A 55 4.49 17.98 -0.89
C SER A 55 5.22 16.65 -0.74
N CYS A 56 5.76 16.14 -1.86
CA CYS A 56 6.51 14.89 -1.86
C CYS A 56 7.76 15.01 -0.98
N PRO A 57 8.08 13.98 -0.17
CA PRO A 57 9.30 13.97 0.60
C PRO A 57 10.53 13.97 -0.32
N SER A 58 11.58 14.67 0.09
CA SER A 58 12.85 14.69 -0.64
C SER A 58 13.55 13.33 -0.68
N SER A 59 13.27 12.47 0.30
CA SER A 59 13.90 11.15 0.42
C SER A 59 12.93 10.14 1.05
N GLU A 60 13.02 8.89 0.59
CA GLU A 60 12.33 7.74 1.18
C GLU A 60 13.34 6.65 1.54
N GLU A 61 13.38 6.28 2.82
CA GLU A 61 14.36 5.32 3.36
C GLU A 61 14.21 3.94 2.71
N GLN A 62 12.97 3.48 2.52
CA GLN A 62 12.70 2.18 1.89
C GLN A 62 13.16 2.16 0.43
N ILE A 63 12.80 3.17 -0.37
CA ILE A 63 13.22 3.26 -1.77
C ILE A 63 14.75 3.26 -1.87
N SER A 64 15.43 4.03 -1.01
CA SER A 64 16.90 4.09 -1.00
C SER A 64 17.53 2.72 -0.72
N LYS A 65 16.96 1.94 0.21
CA LYS A 65 17.41 0.58 0.53
C LYS A 65 17.16 -0.39 -0.62
N ASP A 66 15.97 -0.36 -1.20
CA ASP A 66 15.57 -1.26 -2.29
C ASP A 66 16.43 -1.08 -3.53
N PHE A 67 16.81 0.17 -3.83
CA PHE A 67 17.65 0.50 -4.98
C PHE A 67 19.15 0.36 -4.71
N ALA A 68 19.60 0.23 -3.45
CA ALA A 68 21.03 0.10 -3.14
C ALA A 68 21.76 -1.02 -3.92
N PRO A 69 21.17 -2.22 -4.15
CA PRO A 69 21.78 -3.28 -4.96
C PRO A 69 21.82 -3.01 -6.46
N PHE A 70 21.15 -1.97 -6.96
CA PHE A 70 20.91 -1.74 -8.39
C PHE A 70 21.44 -0.38 -8.84
N PRO A 71 22.76 -0.12 -8.81
CA PRO A 71 23.32 1.16 -9.27
C PRO A 71 23.05 1.43 -10.76
N SER A 72 22.85 0.37 -11.54
CA SER A 72 22.45 0.40 -12.95
C SER A 72 21.49 -0.75 -13.25
N ILE A 73 20.57 -0.55 -14.19
CA ILE A 73 19.54 -1.49 -14.62
C ILE A 73 19.74 -1.78 -16.11
N ASP A 74 20.15 -3.02 -16.42
CA ASP A 74 20.33 -3.52 -17.78
C ASP A 74 19.03 -4.17 -18.28
N LEU A 75 18.31 -3.47 -19.16
CA LEU A 75 17.04 -3.95 -19.69
C LEU A 75 17.20 -5.18 -20.59
N LYS A 76 18.32 -5.30 -21.31
CA LYS A 76 18.57 -6.47 -22.18
C LYS A 76 18.71 -7.73 -21.32
N ARG A 77 19.47 -7.62 -20.23
CA ARG A 77 19.59 -8.67 -19.23
C ARG A 77 18.24 -9.02 -18.59
N MET A 78 17.44 -8.02 -18.23
CA MET A 78 16.10 -8.27 -17.68
C MET A 78 15.20 -8.99 -18.68
N LEU A 79 15.22 -8.58 -19.95
CA LEU A 79 14.45 -9.17 -21.04
C LEU A 79 14.76 -10.67 -21.23
N GLU A 80 16.02 -11.05 -21.04
CA GLU A 80 16.48 -12.43 -21.17
C GLU A 80 16.24 -13.28 -19.91
N GLU A 81 16.55 -12.76 -18.72
CA GLU A 81 16.54 -13.54 -17.48
C GLU A 81 15.16 -13.61 -16.81
N VAL A 82 14.38 -12.52 -16.81
CA VAL A 82 13.12 -12.45 -16.04
C VAL A 82 12.08 -13.48 -16.51
N PRO A 83 11.81 -13.65 -17.81
CA PRO A 83 10.84 -14.65 -18.27
C PRO A 83 11.23 -16.07 -17.81
N LYS A 84 12.50 -16.44 -17.99
CA LYS A 84 13.02 -17.78 -17.65
C LYS A 84 13.00 -18.05 -16.14
N ARG A 85 13.37 -17.06 -15.33
CA ARG A 85 13.50 -17.24 -13.87
C ARG A 85 12.16 -17.17 -13.15
N PHE A 86 11.30 -16.22 -13.52
CA PHE A 86 10.17 -15.82 -12.70
C PHE A 86 8.81 -16.07 -13.35
N ALA A 87 8.71 -15.92 -14.68
CA ALA A 87 7.43 -16.11 -15.37
C ALA A 87 7.09 -17.58 -15.57
N GLU A 88 8.05 -18.42 -15.97
CA GLU A 88 7.81 -19.85 -16.22
C GLU A 88 7.50 -20.64 -14.94
N SER A 89 8.09 -20.25 -13.82
CA SER A 89 7.97 -20.97 -12.54
C SER A 89 6.77 -20.51 -11.70
N ARG A 90 6.51 -19.20 -11.62
CA ARG A 90 5.47 -18.62 -10.75
C ARG A 90 4.26 -18.08 -11.50
N GLY A 91 4.44 -17.68 -12.77
CA GLY A 91 3.34 -17.29 -13.64
C GLY A 91 2.61 -15.99 -13.26
N ALA A 92 3.20 -15.11 -12.46
CA ALA A 92 2.56 -13.88 -11.96
C ALA A 92 3.38 -12.61 -12.28
N ILE A 93 4.07 -12.57 -13.42
CA ILE A 93 4.91 -11.42 -13.80
C ILE A 93 4.21 -10.60 -14.88
N VAL A 94 4.35 -9.27 -14.81
CA VAL A 94 3.90 -8.34 -15.84
C VAL A 94 5.07 -7.44 -16.22
N HIS A 95 5.28 -7.29 -17.52
CA HIS A 95 6.31 -6.40 -18.06
C HIS A 95 5.65 -5.14 -18.58
N TYR A 96 6.07 -3.97 -18.10
CA TYR A 96 5.55 -2.66 -18.51
C TYR A 96 6.63 -1.86 -19.25
N THR A 97 6.20 -1.11 -20.27
CA THR A 97 6.95 -0.02 -20.89
C THR A 97 6.13 1.25 -20.75
N ILE A 98 6.70 2.29 -20.17
CA ILE A 98 6.19 3.65 -20.26
C ILE A 98 7.03 4.38 -21.29
N LEU A 99 6.38 4.94 -22.30
CA LEU A 99 7.04 5.67 -23.39
C LEU A 99 6.15 6.83 -23.83
N ASN A 100 6.68 8.05 -23.82
CA ASN A 100 5.95 9.28 -24.13
C ASN A 100 4.64 9.41 -23.33
N ASN A 101 4.70 9.14 -22.03
CA ASN A 101 3.55 9.14 -21.13
C ASN A 101 2.41 8.15 -21.52
N GLN A 102 2.70 7.19 -22.40
CA GLN A 102 1.80 6.09 -22.76
C GLN A 102 2.27 4.80 -22.09
N ILE A 103 1.31 3.97 -21.67
CA ILE A 103 1.57 2.76 -20.89
C ILE A 103 1.31 1.55 -21.78
N TYR A 104 2.31 0.69 -21.90
CA TYR A 104 2.24 -0.58 -22.60
C TYR A 104 2.60 -1.70 -21.64
N ARG A 105 2.02 -2.89 -21.85
CA ARG A 105 2.30 -4.04 -21.00
C ARG A 105 2.20 -5.34 -21.74
N ARG A 106 2.82 -6.37 -21.19
CA ARG A 106 2.52 -7.78 -21.52
C ARG A 106 2.53 -8.64 -20.26
N SER A 107 1.57 -9.54 -20.18
CA SER A 107 1.48 -10.50 -19.09
C SER A 107 2.37 -11.70 -19.36
N LEU A 108 3.18 -12.08 -18.37
CA LEU A 108 4.10 -13.21 -18.42
C LEU A 108 3.66 -14.24 -17.36
N GLY A 109 2.71 -15.09 -17.76
CA GLY A 109 2.15 -16.14 -16.92
C GLY A 109 0.63 -16.11 -16.80
N LYS A 110 0.07 -17.04 -16.02
CA LYS A 110 -1.38 -17.29 -15.90
C LYS A 110 -2.06 -16.50 -14.78
N TYR A 111 -1.32 -16.06 -13.77
CA TYR A 111 -1.85 -15.45 -12.54
C TYR A 111 -1.53 -13.96 -12.49
N THR A 112 -1.96 -13.23 -13.52
CA THR A 112 -1.60 -11.81 -13.70
C THR A 112 -2.77 -10.85 -13.48
N ASP A 113 -3.92 -11.30 -12.99
CA ASP A 113 -5.14 -10.45 -12.90
C ASP A 113 -4.99 -9.25 -11.96
N PHE A 114 -4.12 -9.35 -10.94
CA PHE A 114 -3.75 -8.24 -10.07
C PHE A 114 -3.03 -7.08 -10.79
N LYS A 115 -2.69 -7.25 -12.08
CA LYS A 115 -2.19 -6.16 -12.94
C LYS A 115 -3.14 -4.97 -13.01
N MET A 116 -4.45 -5.17 -12.82
CA MET A 116 -5.45 -4.09 -12.79
C MET A 116 -5.06 -2.97 -11.82
N PHE A 117 -4.51 -3.29 -10.65
CA PHE A 117 -4.11 -2.27 -9.66
C PHE A 117 -2.89 -1.46 -10.11
N SER A 118 -1.98 -2.10 -10.85
CA SER A 118 -0.82 -1.43 -11.43
C SER A 118 -1.24 -0.52 -12.59
N ASP A 119 -2.15 -0.99 -13.45
CA ASP A 119 -2.73 -0.18 -14.52
C ASP A 119 -3.37 1.08 -13.97
N GLU A 120 -4.29 0.93 -13.00
CA GLU A 120 -5.06 2.04 -12.47
C GLU A 120 -4.15 3.12 -11.86
N MET A 121 -3.13 2.71 -11.11
CA MET A 121 -2.15 3.64 -10.52
C MET A 121 -1.26 4.30 -11.58
N LEU A 122 -0.73 3.54 -12.56
CA LEU A 122 0.07 4.11 -13.64
C LEU A 122 -0.73 5.13 -14.46
N GLN A 123 -1.96 4.79 -14.83
CA GLN A 123 -2.86 5.68 -15.56
C GLN A 123 -3.21 6.92 -14.72
N SER A 124 -3.44 6.72 -13.42
CA SER A 124 -3.72 7.82 -12.50
C SER A 124 -2.55 8.81 -12.40
N LEU A 125 -1.31 8.31 -12.35
CA LEU A 125 -0.12 9.14 -12.38
C LEU A 125 0.06 9.83 -13.73
N ALA A 126 -0.09 9.10 -14.84
CA ALA A 126 0.08 9.65 -16.20
C ALA A 126 -0.89 10.80 -16.52
N ARG A 127 -2.05 10.86 -15.86
CA ARG A 127 -3.01 11.98 -15.94
C ARG A 127 -2.61 13.20 -15.10
N LYS A 128 -1.74 13.02 -14.09
CA LYS A 128 -1.38 14.05 -13.09
C LYS A 128 0.00 14.64 -13.31
N VAL A 129 0.93 13.84 -13.81
CA VAL A 129 2.33 14.20 -14.04
C VAL A 129 2.87 13.42 -15.22
N ARG A 130 3.74 14.04 -16.00
CA ARG A 130 4.46 13.36 -17.07
C ARG A 130 5.40 12.29 -16.47
N LEU A 131 5.12 11.03 -16.79
CA LEU A 131 5.98 9.92 -16.39
C LEU A 131 7.26 9.91 -17.24
N PRO A 132 8.42 9.52 -16.66
CA PRO A 132 9.63 9.28 -17.45
C PRO A 132 9.42 8.09 -18.40
N ASP A 133 10.29 7.96 -19.40
CA ASP A 133 10.35 6.78 -20.25
C ASP A 133 11.16 5.69 -19.54
N PHE A 134 10.59 4.49 -19.36
CA PHE A 134 11.28 3.36 -18.69
C PHE A 134 10.57 2.02 -18.91
N GLU A 135 11.32 0.92 -18.77
CA GLU A 135 10.78 -0.46 -18.74
C GLU A 135 10.95 -1.11 -17.37
N PHE A 136 9.98 -1.85 -16.87
CA PHE A 136 10.13 -2.57 -15.61
C PHE A 136 9.27 -3.83 -15.53
N TYR A 137 9.66 -4.73 -14.63
CA TYR A 137 8.93 -5.96 -14.35
C TYR A 137 8.36 -5.93 -12.94
N ILE A 138 7.07 -6.22 -12.83
CA ILE A 138 6.37 -6.35 -11.56
C ILE A 138 5.88 -7.78 -11.37
N ASN A 139 6.18 -8.32 -10.20
CA ASN A 139 5.58 -9.53 -9.66
C ASN A 139 4.27 -9.17 -8.99
N VAL A 140 3.17 -9.71 -9.53
CA VAL A 140 1.83 -9.50 -8.98
C VAL A 140 1.37 -10.60 -7.99
N GLY A 141 2.25 -11.56 -7.69
CA GLY A 141 2.00 -12.62 -6.71
C GLY A 141 2.32 -12.21 -5.26
N ASP A 142 2.01 -13.10 -4.31
CA ASP A 142 2.22 -12.85 -2.87
C ASP A 142 3.70 -12.82 -2.49
N TRP A 143 4.49 -13.77 -2.98
CA TRP A 143 5.87 -13.98 -2.53
C TRP A 143 6.86 -13.09 -3.29
N PRO A 144 7.80 -12.41 -2.60
CA PRO A 144 8.94 -11.77 -3.27
C PRO A 144 9.73 -12.79 -4.10
N VAL A 145 10.37 -12.35 -5.18
CA VAL A 145 10.92 -13.25 -6.22
C VAL A 145 12.44 -13.24 -6.32
N GLU A 146 13.12 -12.13 -6.00
CA GLU A 146 14.56 -12.02 -6.22
C GLU A 146 15.34 -12.25 -4.91
N HIS A 147 15.93 -13.43 -4.76
CA HIS A 147 16.69 -13.83 -3.57
C HIS A 147 18.21 -13.80 -3.76
N ARG A 148 18.71 -13.43 -4.94
CA ARG A 148 20.15 -13.21 -5.13
C ARG A 148 20.62 -12.06 -4.25
N LYS A 149 21.80 -12.20 -3.67
CA LYS A 149 22.47 -11.17 -2.87
C LYS A 149 23.14 -10.16 -3.79
N ALA A 150 23.35 -8.95 -3.29
CA ALA A 150 24.00 -7.87 -4.05
C ALA A 150 25.40 -8.24 -4.60
N ASN A 151 26.09 -9.19 -3.95
CA ASN A 151 27.42 -9.66 -4.34
C ASN A 151 27.42 -11.00 -5.11
N ASP A 152 26.25 -11.55 -5.46
CA ASP A 152 26.18 -12.76 -6.27
C ASP A 152 26.62 -12.50 -7.71
N THR A 153 27.04 -13.55 -8.42
CA THR A 153 27.38 -13.48 -9.85
C THR A 153 26.60 -14.56 -10.62
N PRO A 154 25.68 -14.18 -11.53
CA PRO A 154 25.21 -12.82 -11.79
C PRO A 154 24.42 -12.25 -10.60
N GLY A 155 24.44 -10.93 -10.42
CA GLY A 155 23.75 -10.24 -9.31
C GLY A 155 22.21 -10.29 -9.40
N PRO A 156 21.50 -9.63 -8.47
CA PRO A 156 20.05 -9.61 -8.46
C PRO A 156 19.48 -8.82 -9.65
N LEU A 157 18.22 -9.07 -9.99
CA LEU A 157 17.43 -8.29 -10.94
C LEU A 157 16.45 -7.38 -10.19
N PRO A 158 16.23 -6.13 -10.66
CA PRO A 158 15.36 -5.16 -9.99
C PRO A 158 13.88 -5.48 -10.24
N MET A 159 13.38 -6.53 -9.59
CA MET A 159 11.97 -6.93 -9.65
C MET A 159 11.14 -6.05 -8.73
N ILE A 160 10.03 -5.52 -9.21
CA ILE A 160 9.06 -4.84 -8.35
C ILE A 160 8.11 -5.87 -7.72
N SER A 161 7.85 -5.77 -6.42
CA SER A 161 6.85 -6.57 -5.68
C SER A 161 6.10 -5.68 -4.69
N TRP A 162 4.96 -6.13 -4.18
CA TRP A 162 4.27 -5.41 -3.08
C TRP A 162 4.80 -5.79 -1.69
N CYS A 163 5.35 -7.00 -1.56
CA CYS A 163 5.91 -7.52 -0.32
C CYS A 163 7.39 -7.82 -0.51
N GLY A 164 8.23 -7.33 0.39
CA GLY A 164 9.64 -7.71 0.49
C GLY A 164 9.87 -8.70 1.62
N SER A 165 11.07 -9.27 1.67
CA SER A 165 11.55 -10.04 2.81
C SER A 165 13.01 -9.74 3.13
N SER A 166 13.47 -10.10 4.34
CA SER A 166 14.87 -9.91 4.77
C SER A 166 15.90 -10.55 3.82
N ASP A 167 15.47 -11.60 3.11
CA ASP A 167 16.26 -12.38 2.16
C ASP A 167 15.89 -12.13 0.69
N SER A 168 15.08 -11.11 0.39
CA SER A 168 14.79 -10.70 -0.99
C SER A 168 15.36 -9.32 -1.32
N ARG A 169 15.46 -9.01 -2.61
CA ARG A 169 15.96 -7.73 -3.17
C ARG A 169 14.96 -7.09 -4.13
N ASP A 170 13.69 -7.46 -4.00
CA ASP A 170 12.60 -6.82 -4.70
C ASP A 170 12.49 -5.33 -4.30
N ILE A 171 12.14 -4.49 -5.26
CA ILE A 171 11.78 -3.08 -5.05
C ILE A 171 10.30 -3.02 -4.66
N ILE A 172 10.01 -2.42 -3.51
CA ILE A 172 8.70 -2.55 -2.88
C ILE A 172 7.79 -1.39 -3.24
N LEU A 173 6.67 -1.69 -3.87
CA LEU A 173 5.55 -0.76 -4.06
C LEU A 173 4.45 -0.97 -3.01
N PRO A 174 3.59 0.03 -2.79
CA PRO A 174 2.40 -0.15 -1.96
C PRO A 174 1.53 -1.32 -2.40
N THR A 175 0.95 -1.99 -1.41
CA THR A 175 0.06 -3.13 -1.59
C THR A 175 -1.18 -2.77 -2.40
N TYR A 176 -1.64 -3.70 -3.24
CA TYR A 176 -2.79 -3.52 -4.14
C TYR A 176 -4.02 -2.93 -3.45
N ASP A 177 -4.31 -3.39 -2.23
CA ASP A 177 -5.47 -2.97 -1.45
C ASP A 177 -5.34 -1.51 -0.98
N VAL A 178 -4.13 -1.08 -0.57
CA VAL A 178 -3.83 0.32 -0.21
C VAL A 178 -3.90 1.23 -1.44
N THR A 179 -3.39 0.75 -2.57
CA THR A 179 -3.45 1.44 -3.87
C THR A 179 -4.89 1.64 -4.32
N HIS A 180 -5.68 0.57 -4.29
CA HIS A 180 -7.09 0.61 -4.63
C HIS A 180 -7.89 1.51 -3.68
N SER A 181 -7.65 1.40 -2.37
CA SER A 181 -8.22 2.29 -1.36
C SER A 181 -7.94 3.77 -1.67
N THR A 182 -6.77 4.08 -2.22
CA THR A 182 -6.35 5.45 -2.54
C THR A 182 -7.01 5.98 -3.80
N LEU A 183 -7.12 5.16 -4.83
CA LEU A 183 -7.70 5.53 -6.13
C LEU A 183 -9.23 5.64 -6.04
N GLU A 184 -9.86 4.69 -5.36
CA GLU A 184 -11.32 4.67 -5.25
C GLU A 184 -11.85 5.69 -4.27
N ALA A 185 -11.07 6.17 -3.29
CA ALA A 185 -11.36 7.32 -2.42
C ALA A 185 -12.85 7.75 -2.41
N LEU A 186 -13.72 6.95 -1.76
CA LEU A 186 -15.20 7.12 -1.63
C LEU A 186 -16.13 6.56 -2.71
N ARG A 187 -15.65 6.04 -3.83
CA ARG A 187 -16.47 5.61 -4.97
C ARG A 187 -16.88 4.13 -4.95
N GLY A 188 -16.12 3.26 -4.27
CA GLY A 188 -16.40 1.81 -4.33
C GLY A 188 -15.88 0.93 -3.19
N VAL A 189 -15.20 1.49 -2.18
CA VAL A 189 -14.60 0.72 -1.08
C VAL A 189 -15.20 1.14 0.25
N THR A 190 -15.73 0.17 1.01
CA THR A 190 -16.32 0.41 2.34
C THR A 190 -15.26 0.52 3.45
N ASN A 191 -14.13 -0.17 3.30
CA ASN A 191 -12.99 -0.15 4.23
C ASN A 191 -11.75 0.46 3.57
N ASP A 192 -11.77 1.75 3.25
CA ASP A 192 -10.57 2.48 2.83
C ASP A 192 -9.76 3.01 4.03
N LEU A 193 -8.49 3.33 3.80
CA LEU A 193 -7.57 3.84 4.83
C LEU A 193 -8.10 5.09 5.55
N LEU A 194 -8.86 5.95 4.86
CA LEU A 194 -9.40 7.18 5.44
C LEU A 194 -10.70 6.93 6.23
N SER A 195 -11.50 5.92 5.87
CA SER A 195 -12.74 5.61 6.60
C SER A 195 -12.47 5.18 8.04
N ILE A 196 -11.37 4.43 8.27
CA ILE A 196 -10.98 3.96 9.60
C ILE A 196 -10.77 5.13 10.56
N GLN A 197 -10.24 6.26 10.07
CA GLN A 197 -9.96 7.41 10.93
C GLN A 197 -11.22 7.96 11.62
N GLY A 198 -12.38 7.80 10.98
CA GLY A 198 -13.68 8.18 11.53
C GLY A 198 -14.46 7.04 12.21
N HIS A 199 -13.93 5.82 12.20
CA HIS A 199 -14.62 4.62 12.70
C HIS A 199 -13.70 3.79 13.61
N THR A 200 -13.05 4.45 14.57
CA THR A 200 -12.14 3.78 15.51
C THR A 200 -12.86 3.19 16.73
N GLY A 201 -14.17 2.92 16.65
CA GLY A 201 -14.94 2.33 17.75
C GLY A 201 -15.18 3.30 18.93
N PRO A 202 -15.47 2.79 20.14
CA PRO A 202 -15.67 3.61 21.33
C PRO A 202 -14.36 4.26 21.80
N THR A 203 -14.46 5.22 22.72
CA THR A 203 -13.30 5.82 23.40
C THR A 203 -12.43 4.75 24.05
N TRP A 204 -11.13 5.02 24.18
CA TRP A 204 -10.15 4.07 24.73
C TRP A 204 -10.62 3.37 26.01
N ASP A 205 -11.14 4.14 26.97
CA ASP A 205 -11.58 3.65 28.28
C ASP A 205 -12.81 2.72 28.21
N ASN A 206 -13.54 2.77 27.10
CA ASN A 206 -14.73 1.95 26.83
C ASN A 206 -14.46 0.78 25.86
N LYS A 207 -13.21 0.58 25.44
CA LYS A 207 -12.82 -0.56 24.60
C LYS A 207 -12.67 -1.82 25.45
N THR A 208 -13.00 -2.97 24.86
CA THR A 208 -12.80 -4.30 25.47
C THR A 208 -11.31 -4.59 25.67
N GLU A 209 -10.93 -4.98 26.89
CA GLU A 209 -9.54 -5.29 27.27
C GLU A 209 -9.10 -6.72 26.95
N GLN A 210 -9.61 -7.24 25.83
CA GLN A 210 -9.27 -8.55 25.29
C GLN A 210 -8.52 -8.33 23.98
N ALA A 211 -7.48 -9.11 23.74
CA ALA A 211 -6.82 -9.11 22.44
C ALA A 211 -7.72 -9.76 21.39
N PHE A 212 -7.66 -9.28 20.16
CA PHE A 212 -8.62 -9.65 19.12
C PHE A 212 -7.96 -10.07 17.81
N PHE A 213 -8.52 -11.10 17.18
CA PHE A 213 -8.19 -11.51 15.82
C PHE A 213 -9.37 -12.21 15.12
N ARG A 214 -9.62 -11.84 13.86
CA ARG A 214 -10.46 -12.61 12.92
C ARG A 214 -9.76 -12.70 11.58
N GLY A 215 -9.54 -13.88 11.03
CA GLY A 215 -8.86 -14.03 9.74
C GLY A 215 -8.95 -15.43 9.17
N ARG A 216 -8.36 -15.64 7.99
CA ARG A 216 -8.25 -16.97 7.37
C ARG A 216 -7.06 -17.74 7.93
N ASP A 217 -7.09 -19.05 7.73
CA ASP A 217 -6.08 -20.04 8.10
C ASP A 217 -4.80 -20.01 7.23
N SER A 218 -4.36 -18.84 6.75
CA SER A 218 -3.22 -18.76 5.83
C SER A 218 -1.85 -19.04 6.45
N ARG A 219 -1.79 -19.41 7.74
CA ARG A 219 -0.56 -19.81 8.44
C ARG A 219 -0.87 -20.62 9.70
N GLU A 220 0.06 -21.50 10.10
CA GLU A 220 -0.09 -22.34 11.30
C GLU A 220 -0.20 -21.51 12.58
N GLU A 221 0.54 -20.40 12.69
CA GLU A 221 0.50 -19.52 13.87
C GLU A 221 -0.90 -18.93 14.09
N ARG A 222 -1.70 -18.75 13.03
CA ARG A 222 -3.10 -18.32 13.17
C ARG A 222 -3.97 -19.43 13.78
N LEU A 223 -3.66 -20.69 13.52
CA LEU A 223 -4.32 -21.83 14.17
C LEU A 223 -3.90 -21.95 15.64
N GLN A 224 -2.61 -21.75 15.93
CA GLN A 224 -2.08 -21.70 17.29
C GLN A 224 -2.75 -20.56 18.09
N LEU A 225 -2.95 -19.40 17.48
CA LEU A 225 -3.66 -18.27 18.08
C LEU A 225 -5.09 -18.65 18.52
N VAL A 226 -5.84 -19.39 17.69
CA VAL A 226 -7.17 -19.90 18.07
C VAL A 226 -7.09 -20.91 19.22
N GLN A 227 -6.08 -21.78 19.23
CA GLN A 227 -5.86 -22.69 20.36
C GLN A 227 -5.55 -21.94 21.66
N MET A 228 -4.76 -20.88 21.59
CA MET A 228 -4.49 -20.01 22.74
C MET A 228 -5.77 -19.32 23.22
N SER A 229 -6.60 -18.80 22.30
CA SER A 229 -7.89 -18.17 22.62
C SER A 229 -8.85 -19.13 23.33
N LYS A 230 -8.91 -20.41 22.92
CA LYS A 230 -9.72 -21.42 23.61
C LYS A 230 -9.22 -21.73 25.03
N LYS A 231 -7.92 -21.59 25.29
CA LYS A 231 -7.32 -21.83 26.61
C LYS A 231 -7.45 -20.62 27.54
N GLU A 232 -7.32 -19.42 26.99
CA GLU A 232 -7.30 -18.16 27.72
C GLU A 232 -8.36 -17.18 27.14
N PRO A 233 -9.66 -17.55 27.18
CA PRO A 233 -10.70 -16.75 26.56
C PRO A 233 -10.89 -15.38 27.21
N GLU A 234 -10.47 -15.17 28.46
CA GLU A 234 -10.53 -13.85 29.11
C GLU A 234 -9.47 -12.86 28.58
N LEU A 235 -8.41 -13.36 27.94
CA LEU A 235 -7.31 -12.55 27.44
C LEU A 235 -7.35 -12.36 25.92
N LEU A 236 -7.84 -13.35 25.18
CA LEU A 236 -7.76 -13.38 23.72
C LEU A 236 -9.04 -13.94 23.10
N ASP A 237 -9.64 -13.18 22.19
CA ASP A 237 -10.68 -13.63 21.27
C ASP A 237 -10.11 -13.71 19.86
N ALA A 238 -9.72 -14.92 19.45
CA ALA A 238 -9.20 -15.20 18.13
C ALA A 238 -10.01 -16.28 17.40
N GLY A 239 -10.28 -16.05 16.12
CA GLY A 239 -11.09 -16.97 15.33
C GLY A 239 -10.66 -17.06 13.86
N ILE A 240 -10.72 -18.27 13.30
CA ILE A 240 -10.59 -18.50 11.86
C ILE A 240 -11.96 -18.35 11.20
N THR A 241 -12.09 -17.46 10.22
CA THR A 241 -13.34 -17.16 9.52
C THR A 241 -13.57 -18.02 8.28
N GLY A 242 -12.56 -18.74 7.82
CA GLY A 242 -12.65 -19.69 6.73
C GLY A 242 -11.35 -20.48 6.58
N TYR A 243 -11.51 -21.76 6.22
CA TYR A 243 -10.40 -22.69 6.04
C TYR A 243 -10.18 -22.99 4.56
N PHE A 244 -8.98 -22.69 4.08
CA PHE A 244 -8.56 -22.99 2.71
C PHE A 244 -7.28 -23.82 2.68
N PHE A 245 -6.33 -23.51 3.57
CA PHE A 245 -4.99 -24.10 3.61
C PHE A 245 -4.89 -25.30 4.57
N PHE A 246 -5.66 -25.30 5.65
CA PHE A 246 -5.69 -26.33 6.70
C PHE A 246 -7.13 -26.81 6.93
N ARG A 247 -7.78 -27.31 5.88
CA ARG A 247 -9.22 -27.65 5.87
C ARG A 247 -9.57 -28.70 6.93
N GLU A 248 -8.67 -29.63 7.19
CA GLU A 248 -8.78 -30.67 8.21
C GLU A 248 -8.89 -30.10 9.63
N MET A 249 -8.36 -28.90 9.87
CA MET A 249 -8.37 -28.24 11.18
C MET A 249 -9.72 -27.59 11.49
N GLU A 250 -10.60 -27.41 10.51
CA GLU A 250 -11.94 -26.82 10.72
C GLU A 250 -12.76 -27.64 11.72
N LYS A 251 -12.73 -28.97 11.63
CA LYS A 251 -13.46 -29.85 12.58
C LYS A 251 -12.95 -29.72 14.01
N LYS A 252 -11.66 -29.42 14.20
CA LYS A 252 -11.00 -29.33 15.51
C LYS A 252 -11.12 -27.94 16.13
N LEU A 253 -10.96 -26.90 15.31
CA LEU A 253 -10.87 -25.52 15.78
C LEU A 253 -12.19 -24.76 15.62
N GLY A 254 -13.06 -25.19 14.71
CA GLY A 254 -14.32 -24.53 14.41
C GLY A 254 -14.13 -23.28 13.56
N LYS A 255 -15.24 -22.77 13.03
CA LYS A 255 -15.29 -21.56 12.21
C LYS A 255 -15.91 -20.42 13.02
N ALA A 256 -15.21 -19.30 13.10
CA ALA A 256 -15.69 -18.08 13.72
C ALA A 256 -16.51 -17.23 12.73
N PRO A 257 -17.51 -16.46 13.20
CA PRO A 257 -18.24 -15.54 12.36
C PRO A 257 -17.34 -14.42 11.82
N LEU A 258 -17.71 -13.88 10.66
CA LEU A 258 -17.13 -12.65 10.15
C LEU A 258 -17.55 -11.49 11.05
N ILE A 259 -16.59 -10.61 11.36
CA ILE A 259 -16.81 -9.37 12.11
C ILE A 259 -16.47 -8.23 11.17
N GLY A 260 -17.32 -7.20 11.13
CA GLY A 260 -17.07 -6.00 10.34
C GLY A 260 -15.75 -5.36 10.75
N PHE A 261 -14.98 -4.84 9.80
CA PHE A 261 -13.63 -4.39 10.12
C PHE A 261 -13.59 -3.25 11.15
N PHE A 262 -14.55 -2.32 11.11
CA PHE A 262 -14.66 -1.26 12.12
C PHE A 262 -14.93 -1.77 13.54
N ASP A 263 -15.57 -2.93 13.67
CA ASP A 263 -15.84 -3.54 14.99
C ASP A 263 -14.56 -4.10 15.63
N PHE A 264 -13.47 -4.26 14.87
CA PHE A 264 -12.17 -4.63 15.44
C PHE A 264 -11.74 -3.57 16.45
N PHE A 265 -11.99 -2.30 16.17
CA PHE A 265 -11.60 -1.18 17.03
C PHE A 265 -12.44 -1.04 18.31
N LYS A 266 -13.39 -1.96 18.55
CA LYS A 266 -14.02 -2.14 19.88
C LYS A 266 -13.06 -2.76 20.90
N TYR A 267 -11.95 -3.36 20.45
CA TYR A 267 -10.97 -4.03 21.29
C TYR A 267 -9.69 -3.20 21.42
N LYS A 268 -9.10 -3.14 22.62
CA LYS A 268 -7.86 -2.39 22.87
C LYS A 268 -6.65 -2.97 22.13
N TYR A 269 -6.57 -4.30 21.97
CA TYR A 269 -5.37 -4.96 21.46
C TYR A 269 -5.67 -5.77 20.18
N GLN A 270 -5.01 -5.43 19.08
CA GLN A 270 -5.15 -6.09 17.78
C GLN A 270 -3.95 -6.99 17.53
N VAL A 271 -4.17 -8.30 17.39
CA VAL A 271 -3.09 -9.22 17.02
C VAL A 271 -2.90 -9.20 15.51
N ASN A 272 -1.74 -8.79 15.04
CA ASN A 272 -1.39 -8.80 13.62
C ASN A 272 -0.39 -9.91 13.32
N LEU A 273 -0.88 -11.00 12.73
CA LEU A 273 -0.09 -12.12 12.25
C LEU A 273 -0.01 -12.13 10.73
N ASP A 274 1.14 -12.52 10.22
CA ASP A 274 1.36 -12.81 8.81
C ASP A 274 0.34 -13.82 8.28
N GLY A 275 0.09 -13.75 6.98
CA GLY A 275 -0.58 -14.80 6.24
C GLY A 275 0.44 -15.64 5.48
N THR A 276 0.25 -15.76 4.17
CA THR A 276 1.28 -16.24 3.26
C THR A 276 2.58 -15.44 3.44
N VAL A 277 2.46 -14.12 3.41
CA VAL A 277 3.52 -13.12 3.64
C VAL A 277 3.00 -12.01 4.58
N ALA A 278 3.49 -10.77 4.46
CA ALA A 278 3.00 -9.62 5.23
C ALA A 278 1.47 -9.51 5.15
N ALA A 279 0.82 -9.07 6.24
CA ALA A 279 -0.63 -9.04 6.30
C ALA A 279 -1.18 -7.71 5.75
N TYR A 280 -1.99 -7.76 4.68
CA TYR A 280 -2.71 -6.59 4.12
C TYR A 280 -3.49 -5.78 5.17
N ARG A 281 -3.88 -6.44 6.26
CA ARG A 281 -4.57 -5.85 7.40
C ARG A 281 -3.74 -4.82 8.17
N PHE A 282 -2.43 -5.00 8.24
CA PHE A 282 -1.59 -4.22 9.13
C PHE A 282 -1.68 -2.71 8.92
N PRO A 283 -1.59 -2.15 7.69
CA PRO A 283 -1.79 -0.72 7.47
C PRO A 283 -3.13 -0.23 8.06
N TYR A 284 -4.22 -0.97 7.87
CA TYR A 284 -5.53 -0.60 8.38
C TYR A 284 -5.64 -0.67 9.92
N LEU A 285 -5.04 -1.68 10.56
CA LEU A 285 -5.00 -1.72 12.04
C LEU A 285 -4.25 -0.52 12.60
N MET A 286 -3.14 -0.15 11.97
CA MET A 286 -2.33 0.99 12.37
C MET A 286 -3.07 2.33 12.17
N MET A 287 -4.02 2.44 11.24
CA MET A 287 -4.87 3.65 11.11
C MET A 287 -5.87 3.82 12.26
N GLY A 288 -6.21 2.71 12.93
CA GLY A 288 -7.10 2.67 14.10
C GLY A 288 -6.45 3.17 15.38
N ASP A 289 -7.22 3.23 16.47
CA ASP A 289 -6.77 3.74 17.78
C ASP A 289 -6.57 2.61 18.82
N SER A 290 -6.44 1.37 18.36
CA SER A 290 -6.10 0.21 19.18
C SER A 290 -4.58 -0.04 19.14
N LEU A 291 -4.03 -0.64 20.19
CA LEU A 291 -2.66 -1.13 20.18
C LEU A 291 -2.54 -2.29 19.20
N VAL A 292 -1.51 -2.28 18.34
CA VAL A 292 -1.17 -3.42 17.49
C VAL A 292 -0.06 -4.27 18.12
N LEU A 293 -0.36 -5.54 18.34
CA LEU A 293 0.59 -6.60 18.70
C LEU A 293 1.09 -7.23 17.38
N LYS A 294 2.24 -6.80 16.87
CA LYS A 294 2.75 -7.19 15.55
C LYS A 294 3.72 -8.36 15.66
N GLN A 295 3.44 -9.44 14.93
CA GLN A 295 4.36 -10.57 14.78
C GLN A 295 5.70 -10.12 14.20
N ASP A 296 6.78 -10.59 14.82
CA ASP A 296 8.12 -10.55 14.26
C ASP A 296 8.14 -11.39 12.98
N SER A 297 8.48 -10.74 11.88
CA SER A 297 8.26 -11.25 10.53
C SER A 297 9.43 -10.85 9.65
N PRO A 298 9.92 -11.76 8.79
CA PRO A 298 10.88 -11.39 7.76
C PRO A 298 10.24 -10.54 6.66
N TYR A 299 8.90 -10.49 6.57
CA TYR A 299 8.17 -9.79 5.51
C TYR A 299 7.85 -8.35 5.89
N TYR A 300 7.90 -7.47 4.89
CA TYR A 300 7.62 -6.06 5.06
C TYR A 300 6.91 -5.46 3.84
N GLU A 301 6.14 -4.40 4.11
CA GLU A 301 5.58 -3.50 3.09
C GLU A 301 6.36 -2.17 3.08
N HIS A 302 6.10 -1.34 2.07
CA HIS A 302 6.84 -0.10 1.78
C HIS A 302 7.07 0.86 2.97
N PHE A 303 6.17 0.92 3.95
CA PHE A 303 6.24 1.86 5.07
C PHE A 303 6.78 1.27 6.39
N TYR A 304 7.04 -0.05 6.44
CA TYR A 304 7.36 -0.74 7.69
C TYR A 304 8.68 -0.25 8.29
N THR A 305 9.65 0.14 7.45
CA THR A 305 10.97 0.65 7.87
C THR A 305 10.87 1.88 8.79
N ASN A 306 9.83 2.70 8.64
CA ASN A 306 9.59 3.88 9.47
C ASN A 306 9.01 3.51 10.85
N LEU A 307 8.36 2.34 10.98
CA LEU A 307 7.77 1.90 12.24
C LEU A 307 8.84 1.33 13.19
N LYS A 308 8.74 1.66 14.48
CA LYS A 308 9.71 1.25 15.50
C LYS A 308 9.02 0.40 16.57
N PRO A 309 9.49 -0.83 16.84
CA PRO A 309 8.95 -1.67 17.91
C PRO A 309 9.05 -0.96 19.27
N GLY A 310 8.02 -1.12 20.11
CA GLY A 310 7.92 -0.48 21.43
C GLY A 310 7.54 1.01 21.39
N LYS A 311 7.54 1.64 20.21
CA LYS A 311 7.11 3.03 20.02
C LYS A 311 5.80 3.13 19.25
N HIS A 312 5.69 2.42 18.13
CA HIS A 312 4.52 2.47 17.24
C HIS A 312 3.64 1.23 17.34
N TYR A 313 4.20 0.10 17.80
CA TYR A 313 3.50 -1.16 18.00
C TYR A 313 4.27 -2.00 19.02
N VAL A 314 3.65 -3.05 19.56
CA VAL A 314 4.33 -4.00 20.45
C VAL A 314 4.72 -5.25 19.65
N PRO A 315 6.02 -5.59 19.56
CA PRO A 315 6.45 -6.80 18.87
C PRO A 315 6.09 -8.05 19.68
N ILE A 316 5.70 -9.11 18.99
CA ILE A 316 5.53 -10.47 19.54
C ILE A 316 6.41 -11.44 18.74
N LYS A 317 6.92 -12.50 19.38
CA LYS A 317 7.75 -13.51 18.73
C LYS A 317 7.00 -14.18 17.58
N ARG A 318 7.75 -14.55 16.55
CA ARG A 318 7.20 -15.25 15.37
C ARG A 318 6.37 -16.48 15.76
N HIS A 319 6.85 -17.30 16.69
CA HIS A 319 6.17 -18.51 17.18
C HIS A 319 5.14 -18.25 18.31
N LEU A 320 4.76 -16.98 18.56
CA LEU A 320 3.75 -16.55 19.54
C LEU A 320 4.02 -16.89 21.01
N GLY A 321 5.22 -17.36 21.36
CA GLY A 321 5.49 -17.88 22.70
C GLY A 321 5.51 -16.82 23.82
N ASP A 322 5.49 -15.53 23.48
CA ASP A 322 5.40 -14.40 24.40
C ASP A 322 4.06 -13.64 24.28
N LEU A 323 3.13 -14.08 23.43
CA LEU A 323 1.92 -13.32 23.13
C LEU A 323 1.05 -13.09 24.37
N LEU A 324 0.78 -14.14 25.15
CA LEU A 324 -0.08 -14.02 26.33
C LEU A 324 0.54 -13.13 27.41
N ASP A 325 1.86 -13.19 27.58
CA ASP A 325 2.59 -12.32 28.51
C ASP A 325 2.54 -10.87 28.04
N LYS A 326 2.66 -10.62 26.73
CA LYS A 326 2.49 -9.28 26.15
C LYS A 326 1.08 -8.73 26.32
N ILE A 327 0.05 -9.57 26.23
CA ILE A 327 -1.34 -9.17 26.49
C ILE A 327 -1.54 -8.79 27.96
N LYS A 328 -1.03 -9.62 28.90
CA LYS A 328 -1.10 -9.32 30.33
C LYS A 328 -0.36 -8.01 30.68
N TRP A 329 0.87 -7.86 30.18
CA TRP A 329 1.63 -6.62 30.31
C TRP A 329 0.84 -5.43 29.77
N ALA A 330 0.18 -5.56 28.61
CA ALA A 330 -0.58 -4.46 28.03
C ALA A 330 -1.76 -4.04 28.93
N LYS A 331 -2.45 -4.99 29.56
CA LYS A 331 -3.53 -4.70 30.52
C LYS A 331 -3.03 -4.00 31.78
N GLU A 332 -1.83 -4.34 32.24
CA GLU A 332 -1.22 -3.76 33.45
C GLU A 332 -0.60 -2.37 33.19
N ASN A 333 -0.43 -1.97 31.93
CA ASN A 333 0.29 -0.75 31.53
C ASN A 333 -0.56 0.11 30.57
N ASP A 334 -1.83 0.36 30.92
CA ASP A 334 -2.82 0.96 30.01
C ASP A 334 -2.39 2.32 29.43
N GLU A 335 -1.82 3.22 30.24
CA GLU A 335 -1.37 4.54 29.77
C GLU A 335 -0.25 4.43 28.73
N GLU A 336 0.73 3.55 28.97
CA GLU A 336 1.84 3.32 28.07
C GLU A 336 1.37 2.68 26.75
N VAL A 337 0.45 1.72 26.85
CA VAL A 337 -0.19 1.08 25.70
C VAL A 337 -0.97 2.10 24.86
N ARG A 338 -1.74 2.96 25.51
CA ARG A 338 -2.48 4.04 24.85
C ARG A 338 -1.53 5.00 24.14
N ARG A 339 -0.39 5.34 24.74
CA ARG A 339 0.65 6.17 24.12
C ARG A 339 1.21 5.50 22.87
N ILE A 340 1.63 4.23 22.95
CA ILE A 340 2.15 3.47 21.80
C ILE A 340 1.12 3.41 20.67
N ALA A 341 -0.15 3.11 20.99
CA ALA A 341 -1.23 3.06 20.01
C ALA A 341 -1.42 4.41 19.30
N LYS A 342 -1.38 5.52 20.05
CA LYS A 342 -1.52 6.87 19.48
C LYS A 342 -0.32 7.31 18.63
N GLU A 343 0.89 6.99 19.05
CA GLU A 343 2.09 7.28 18.26
C GLU A 343 2.13 6.47 16.96
N GLY A 344 1.80 5.17 17.03
CA GLY A 344 1.67 4.32 15.85
C GLY A 344 0.59 4.82 14.89
N GLN A 345 -0.57 5.20 15.44
CA GLN A 345 -1.68 5.78 14.69
C GLN A 345 -1.29 7.08 13.98
N ALA A 346 -0.64 7.99 14.71
CA ALA A 346 -0.23 9.27 14.15
C ALA A 346 0.72 9.08 12.96
N LEU A 347 1.74 8.22 13.13
CA LEU A 347 2.72 7.97 12.07
C LEU A 347 2.10 7.23 10.87
N ALA A 348 1.24 6.24 11.09
CA ALA A 348 0.57 5.55 9.99
C ALA A 348 -0.35 6.49 9.20
N ARG A 349 -1.08 7.37 9.91
CA ARG A 349 -1.90 8.42 9.28
C ARG A 349 -1.08 9.44 8.53
N GLU A 350 0.17 9.67 8.86
CA GLU A 350 1.07 10.53 8.09
C GLU A 350 1.56 9.80 6.83
N LEU A 351 2.13 8.60 6.99
CA LEU A 351 2.80 7.85 5.92
C LEU A 351 1.83 7.33 4.84
N LEU A 352 0.59 6.99 5.22
CA LEU A 352 -0.39 6.35 4.34
C LEU A 352 -1.43 7.33 3.77
N GLN A 353 -1.10 8.62 3.72
CA GLN A 353 -1.94 9.61 3.03
C GLN A 353 -1.92 9.37 1.50
N PRO A 354 -3.02 9.66 0.78
CA PRO A 354 -3.08 9.54 -0.67
C PRO A 354 -1.92 10.21 -1.41
N HIS A 355 -1.55 11.45 -1.02
CA HIS A 355 -0.45 12.17 -1.66
C HIS A 355 0.90 11.46 -1.46
N ARG A 356 1.15 10.91 -0.26
CA ARG A 356 2.37 10.13 0.03
C ARG A 356 2.49 8.90 -0.86
N LEU A 357 1.38 8.21 -1.11
CA LEU A 357 1.36 7.04 -1.98
C LEU A 357 1.69 7.43 -3.42
N TYR A 358 1.08 8.48 -3.98
CA TYR A 358 1.44 8.99 -5.30
C TYR A 358 2.92 9.38 -5.40
N CYS A 359 3.43 10.12 -4.40
CA CYS A 359 4.84 10.50 -4.34
C CYS A 359 5.77 9.28 -4.29
N TYR A 360 5.42 8.27 -3.50
CA TYR A 360 6.22 7.04 -3.36
C TYR A 360 6.29 6.27 -4.68
N TYR A 361 5.14 6.04 -5.34
CA TYR A 361 5.10 5.41 -6.66
C TYR A 361 5.94 6.18 -7.69
N TYR A 362 5.72 7.49 -7.77
CA TYR A 362 6.46 8.34 -8.70
C TYR A 362 7.97 8.27 -8.44
N LYS A 363 8.40 8.32 -7.17
CA LYS A 363 9.82 8.28 -6.81
C LYS A 363 10.47 6.94 -7.15
N VAL A 364 9.77 5.82 -6.95
CA VAL A 364 10.24 4.50 -7.41
C VAL A 364 10.43 4.51 -8.92
N PHE A 365 9.45 4.98 -9.68
CA PHE A 365 9.53 5.01 -11.15
C PHE A 365 10.61 5.95 -11.67
N GLN A 366 10.78 7.12 -11.06
CA GLN A 366 11.86 8.06 -11.34
C GLN A 366 13.23 7.40 -11.13
N MET A 367 13.47 6.82 -9.94
CA MET A 367 14.75 6.14 -9.64
C MET A 367 14.99 4.93 -10.53
N TYR A 368 13.93 4.24 -10.94
CA TYR A 368 14.03 3.14 -11.88
C TYR A 368 14.48 3.63 -13.26
N ALA A 369 13.84 4.68 -13.79
CA ALA A 369 14.16 5.28 -15.08
C ALA A 369 15.60 5.82 -15.14
N GLU A 370 16.01 6.58 -14.12
CA GLU A 370 17.35 7.19 -14.02
C GLU A 370 18.49 6.17 -14.08
N ARG A 371 18.23 4.92 -13.71
CA ARG A 371 19.26 3.87 -13.61
C ARG A 371 19.28 2.95 -14.83
N GLN A 372 18.40 3.13 -15.81
CA GLN A 372 18.40 2.30 -17.02
C GLN A 372 19.56 2.68 -17.94
N ILE A 373 20.37 1.70 -18.30
CA ILE A 373 21.48 1.89 -19.24
C ILE A 373 21.10 1.67 -20.69
N ASN A 374 19.93 1.07 -20.94
CA ASN A 374 19.39 0.87 -22.27
C ASN A 374 18.12 1.69 -22.44
N ARG A 375 17.86 2.13 -23.66
CA ARG A 375 16.64 2.87 -23.98
C ARG A 375 15.41 1.95 -23.83
N PRO A 376 14.34 2.42 -23.18
CA PRO A 376 13.08 1.70 -23.14
C PRO A 376 12.43 1.64 -24.53
N GLU A 377 11.83 0.50 -24.86
CA GLU A 377 11.18 0.23 -26.13
C GLU A 377 9.89 -0.58 -25.92
N ILE A 378 8.93 -0.41 -26.82
CA ILE A 378 7.73 -1.26 -26.84
C ILE A 378 8.16 -2.65 -27.34
N ARG A 379 8.02 -3.66 -26.48
CA ARG A 379 8.45 -5.04 -26.79
C ARG A 379 7.37 -5.83 -27.52
N ASP A 380 7.80 -6.93 -28.14
CA ASP A 380 6.89 -7.88 -28.79
C ASP A 380 5.79 -8.34 -27.81
N LYS A 381 4.56 -8.41 -28.35
CA LYS A 381 3.32 -8.77 -27.65
C LYS A 381 2.88 -7.82 -26.54
N MET A 382 3.42 -6.60 -26.49
CA MET A 382 2.86 -5.58 -25.63
C MET A 382 1.57 -5.00 -26.21
N GLU A 383 0.56 -4.87 -25.36
CA GLU A 383 -0.66 -4.12 -25.62
C GLU A 383 -0.59 -2.75 -24.93
N GLN A 384 -1.23 -1.74 -25.51
CA GLN A 384 -1.44 -0.48 -24.82
C GLN A 384 -2.47 -0.69 -23.70
N VAL A 385 -2.20 -0.14 -22.51
CA VAL A 385 -3.19 -0.13 -21.43
C VAL A 385 -4.23 0.94 -21.78
N PRO A 386 -5.49 0.58 -22.08
CA PRO A 386 -6.46 1.52 -22.61
C PRO A 386 -6.82 2.56 -21.54
N PRO A 387 -6.82 3.87 -21.86
CA PRO A 387 -7.28 4.88 -20.91
C PRO A 387 -8.72 4.55 -20.49
N PRO A 388 -9.15 4.94 -19.27
CA PRO A 388 -10.52 4.68 -18.83
C PRO A 388 -11.52 5.28 -19.82
N ASP A 389 -12.40 4.43 -20.33
CA ASP A 389 -13.41 4.74 -21.34
C ASP A 389 -14.60 5.41 -20.64
N ASP A 390 -14.50 6.71 -20.37
CA ASP A 390 -15.59 7.40 -19.70
C ASP A 390 -15.66 8.88 -20.07
N ASN A 391 -16.87 9.35 -20.44
CA ASN A 391 -17.18 10.77 -20.64
C ASN A 391 -16.95 11.59 -19.36
N THR A 392 -16.69 10.93 -18.22
CA THR A 392 -16.30 11.53 -16.94
C THR A 392 -14.87 12.06 -16.89
N ALA A 393 -14.03 11.81 -17.92
CA ALA A 393 -12.69 12.39 -18.05
C ALA A 393 -12.69 13.82 -18.61
N MET A 394 -13.83 14.34 -19.08
CA MET A 394 -13.94 15.69 -19.63
C MET A 394 -13.63 16.75 -18.56
N CYS A 395 -12.51 17.43 -18.74
CA CYS A 395 -12.12 18.59 -17.95
C CYS A 395 -11.44 19.63 -18.84
N ASP A 396 -11.56 20.89 -18.47
CA ASP A 396 -10.78 21.96 -19.08
C ASP A 396 -9.35 21.92 -18.52
N CYS A 397 -8.44 21.26 -19.22
CA CYS A 397 -7.04 21.25 -18.82
C CYS A 397 -6.39 22.61 -19.12
N HIS A 398 -5.98 23.33 -18.08
CA HIS A 398 -5.38 24.66 -18.22
C HIS A 398 -3.89 24.56 -18.59
N ARG A 399 -3.27 23.40 -18.36
CA ARG A 399 -1.88 23.10 -18.73
C ARG A 399 -1.70 22.80 -20.22
N LYS A 400 -2.76 22.36 -20.92
CA LYS A 400 -2.75 22.05 -22.36
C LYS A 400 -2.79 23.29 -23.28
N LYS A 401 -2.51 24.50 -22.75
CA LYS A 401 -2.54 25.76 -23.51
C LYS A 401 -1.24 26.56 -23.40
N VAL A 402 -0.12 25.98 -23.82
CA VAL A 402 1.00 26.73 -24.42
C VAL A 402 1.68 25.81 -25.43
N ASP A 403 1.16 25.73 -26.65
CA ASP A 403 2.03 25.54 -27.82
C ASP A 403 1.29 25.91 -29.12
N LYS A 404 1.97 26.77 -29.90
CA LYS A 404 1.61 27.31 -31.22
C LYS A 404 0.56 28.43 -31.26
N LYS A 405 0.98 29.62 -30.83
CA LYS A 405 0.69 30.84 -31.62
C LYS A 405 1.91 31.17 -32.48
N ASP A 406 1.77 30.85 -33.76
CA ASP A 406 2.29 31.57 -34.93
C ASP A 406 3.65 32.27 -34.81
N GLU A 407 4.70 31.58 -35.25
CA GLU A 407 5.70 32.25 -36.08
C GLU A 407 5.43 31.81 -37.53
N LEU A 408 4.83 32.73 -38.28
CA LEU A 408 4.57 32.66 -39.72
C LEU A 408 5.74 33.28 -40.48
#